data_AF-A0A2I1HRX3-F1
#
_entry.id   AF-A0A2I1HRX3-F1
#
_cell.length_a   1.000
_cell.length_b   1.000
_cell.length_c   1.000
_cell.angle_alpha   90.00
_cell.angle_beta   90.00
_cell.angle_gamma   90.00
#
_symmetry.space_group_name_H-M   'P 1'
#
loop_
_entity.id
_entity.type
_entity.pdbx_description
1 polymer ?
#
loop_
_entity_poly.entity_id
_entity_poly.type
_entity_poly.pdbx_seq_one_letter_code
_entity_poly.pdbx_strand_id
1 'polypeptide(L)'
;MAYSKIARALPTRPDIKELQYSGARFSRGAIARLGQQLQSRYPTHKFQILLPYENWKPGGWTSGNELASLFSLLDHYDEAQLPDDADPEYFERFIIYVRDAPLDAGGCNGKLNDCLYECLKYIYSIFSKMPKSIEKPEYIKKALGLNRDAPIPVSYMDKVEQLAGSLALNIVGDITRISKRVPANDPLDPIEAEWISDAMMGGLIWANNEWKGYGRQYDATSLYPSIQQSNANFPIRQGKFQILKDFIDHRGYALYGLFRAKLIQDGKPNALIYDRDARIPGTVIFGEYVHFLFKIKNQGGVAGRVAKRVLNTLWGALCQRKRNYKTLTTDQTGPFKFPEGHTLDSIIPVGSDQWRFQFTNPGNPFKGEYPRIAPFLLARGRKITSEAIQPYKDK
;
A
#
# COMPACT_ATOMS: atom_id res chain seq x y z
N MET A 1 28.78 -34.89 -7.37
CA MET A 1 27.92 -35.60 -6.39
C MET A 1 26.70 -36.09 -7.15
N ALA A 2 26.42 -37.39 -7.09
CA ALA A 2 25.20 -37.95 -7.68
C ALA A 2 24.01 -37.53 -6.82
N TYR A 3 23.05 -36.81 -7.40
CA TYR A 3 21.78 -36.51 -6.76
C TYR A 3 20.66 -37.24 -7.52
N SER A 4 19.63 -37.64 -6.78
CA SER A 4 18.43 -38.23 -7.38
C SER A 4 17.51 -37.11 -7.87
N LYS A 5 16.89 -37.33 -9.03
CA LYS A 5 15.89 -36.44 -9.61
C LYS A 5 14.65 -37.27 -9.98
N ILE A 6 13.52 -36.97 -9.35
CA ILE A 6 12.22 -37.56 -9.70
C ILE A 6 11.40 -36.47 -10.38
N ALA A 7 10.82 -36.80 -11.53
CA ALA A 7 9.90 -35.92 -12.25
C ALA A 7 8.53 -36.59 -12.35
N ARG A 8 7.47 -35.90 -11.93
CA ARG A 8 6.08 -36.37 -12.07
C ARG A 8 5.12 -35.22 -12.32
N ALA A 9 3.98 -35.51 -12.95
CA ALA A 9 2.86 -34.57 -13.00
C ALA A 9 2.07 -34.65 -11.69
N LEU A 10 1.44 -33.56 -11.26
CA LEU A 10 0.55 -33.59 -10.10
C LEU A 10 -0.76 -34.34 -10.44
N PRO A 11 -1.27 -35.23 -9.56
CA PRO A 11 -2.43 -36.08 -9.86
C PRO A 11 -3.68 -35.34 -10.33
N THR A 12 -3.95 -34.14 -9.81
CA THR A 12 -5.13 -33.32 -10.15
C THR A 12 -4.79 -32.08 -10.97
N ARG A 13 -3.51 -31.84 -11.25
CA ARG A 13 -2.99 -30.66 -11.96
C ARG A 13 -1.89 -31.09 -12.94
N PRO A 14 -2.26 -31.77 -14.03
CA PRO A 14 -1.30 -32.29 -14.99
C PRO A 14 -0.51 -31.20 -15.71
N ASP A 15 -1.01 -29.96 -15.68
CA ASP A 15 -0.33 -28.74 -16.14
C ASP A 15 0.87 -28.34 -15.28
N ILE A 16 1.00 -28.91 -14.07
CA ILE A 16 2.10 -28.68 -13.15
C ILE A 16 2.98 -29.92 -13.08
N LYS A 17 4.25 -29.75 -13.41
CA LYS A 17 5.31 -30.76 -13.24
C LYS A 17 6.05 -30.51 -11.94
N GLU A 18 6.21 -31.56 -11.15
CA GLU A 18 6.99 -31.57 -9.93
C GLU A 18 8.35 -32.21 -10.21
N LEU A 19 9.43 -31.51 -9.84
CA LEU A 19 10.80 -32.00 -9.87
C LEU A 19 11.32 -32.10 -8.44
N GLN A 20 11.50 -33.31 -7.93
CA GLN A 20 12.10 -33.53 -6.62
C GLN A 20 13.59 -33.81 -6.76
N TYR A 21 14.39 -33.12 -5.95
CA TYR A 21 15.83 -33.33 -5.86
C TYR A 21 16.16 -33.82 -4.46
N SER A 22 17.01 -34.85 -4.34
CA SER A 22 17.43 -35.40 -3.05
C SER A 22 18.79 -36.08 -3.11
N GLY A 23 19.39 -36.34 -1.95
CA GLY A 23 20.59 -37.17 -1.80
C GLY A 23 21.92 -36.42 -1.98
N ALA A 24 21.90 -35.09 -1.91
CA ALA A 24 23.10 -34.25 -1.88
C ALA A 24 22.90 -33.05 -0.95
N ARG A 25 24.00 -32.42 -0.50
CA ARG A 25 23.96 -31.17 0.27
C ARG A 25 23.86 -29.98 -0.68
N PHE A 26 22.68 -29.40 -0.81
CA PHE A 26 22.43 -28.24 -1.67
C PHE A 26 22.48 -26.96 -0.86
N SER A 27 23.42 -26.06 -1.17
CA SER A 27 23.39 -24.69 -0.62
C SER A 27 22.33 -23.86 -1.33
N ARG A 28 21.82 -22.80 -0.68
CA ARG A 28 20.88 -21.84 -1.28
C ARG A 28 21.36 -21.33 -2.65
N GLY A 29 22.63 -20.93 -2.73
CA GLY A 29 23.24 -20.45 -3.98
C GLY A 29 23.26 -21.51 -5.08
N ALA A 30 23.44 -22.79 -4.75
CA ALA A 30 23.36 -23.88 -5.72
C ALA A 30 21.94 -24.09 -6.24
N ILE A 31 20.93 -24.05 -5.34
CA ILE A 31 19.52 -24.18 -5.69
C ILE A 31 19.09 -23.00 -6.58
N ALA A 32 19.44 -21.78 -6.21
CA ALA A 32 19.13 -20.58 -6.99
C ALA A 32 19.73 -20.64 -8.41
N ARG A 33 21.00 -21.05 -8.53
CA ARG A 33 21.64 -21.24 -9.85
C ARG A 33 20.95 -22.30 -10.69
N LEU A 34 20.53 -23.41 -10.08
CA LEU A 34 19.76 -24.45 -10.79
C LEU A 34 18.40 -23.90 -11.26
N GLY A 35 17.71 -23.15 -10.40
CA GLY A 35 16.47 -22.45 -10.76
C GLY A 35 16.67 -21.55 -11.98
N GLN A 36 17.73 -20.73 -11.96
CA GLN A 36 18.06 -19.84 -13.07
C GLN A 36 18.38 -20.60 -14.37
N GLN A 37 19.16 -21.69 -14.27
CA GLN A 37 19.47 -22.53 -15.43
C GLN A 37 18.21 -23.13 -16.06
N LEU A 38 17.25 -23.57 -15.23
CA LEU A 38 15.98 -24.09 -15.72
C LEU A 38 15.14 -23.00 -16.39
N GLN A 39 15.08 -21.80 -15.80
CA GLN A 39 14.39 -20.65 -16.39
C GLN A 39 14.99 -20.26 -17.75
N SER A 40 16.32 -20.19 -17.87
CA SER A 40 16.98 -19.89 -19.14
C SER A 40 16.74 -20.97 -20.20
N ARG A 41 16.65 -22.24 -19.78
CA ARG A 41 16.39 -23.36 -20.69
C ARG A 41 14.93 -23.44 -21.15
N TYR A 42 14.00 -22.98 -20.32
CA TYR A 42 12.56 -23.04 -20.57
C TYR A 42 11.94 -21.66 -20.32
N PRO A 43 12.21 -20.67 -21.19
CA PRO A 43 11.79 -19.28 -20.98
C PRO A 43 10.27 -19.09 -20.98
N THR A 44 9.52 -20.05 -21.54
CA THR A 44 8.06 -20.04 -21.58
C THR A 44 7.40 -20.64 -20.34
N HIS A 45 8.17 -21.05 -19.32
CA HIS A 45 7.66 -21.68 -18.11
C HIS A 45 7.92 -20.81 -16.88
N LYS A 46 7.06 -20.95 -15.86
CA LYS A 46 7.27 -20.43 -14.51
C LYS A 46 7.73 -21.54 -13.59
N PHE A 47 8.60 -21.17 -12.66
CA PHE A 47 9.24 -22.06 -11.69
C PHE A 47 8.96 -21.58 -10.27
N GLN A 48 8.62 -22.49 -9.37
CA GLN A 48 8.51 -22.22 -7.94
C GLN A 48 9.34 -23.23 -7.17
N ILE A 49 10.22 -22.74 -6.30
CA ILE A 49 11.12 -23.57 -5.51
C ILE A 49 10.57 -23.67 -4.09
N LEU A 50 10.51 -24.89 -3.55
CA LEU A 50 10.07 -25.17 -2.19
C LEU A 50 11.22 -25.77 -1.39
N LEU A 51 11.48 -25.16 -0.23
CA LEU A 51 12.51 -25.61 0.70
C LEU A 51 11.87 -26.35 1.88
N PRO A 52 12.48 -27.44 2.37
CA PRO A 52 11.98 -28.17 3.52
C PRO A 52 12.42 -27.49 4.82
N TYR A 53 11.47 -26.84 5.49
CA TYR A 53 11.56 -26.52 6.92
C TYR A 53 10.70 -27.51 7.69
N GLU A 54 10.06 -27.10 8.79
CA GLU A 54 9.02 -27.90 9.45
C GLU A 54 7.91 -28.32 8.47
N ASN A 55 7.56 -27.42 7.56
CA ASN A 55 6.69 -27.67 6.42
C ASN A 55 7.38 -27.20 5.13
N TRP A 56 6.89 -27.62 3.96
CA TRP A 56 7.37 -27.11 2.68
C TRP A 56 7.09 -25.61 2.56
N LYS A 57 8.14 -24.80 2.41
CA LYS A 57 8.03 -23.35 2.29
C LYS A 57 8.29 -22.91 0.83
N PRO A 58 7.28 -22.36 0.14
CA PRO A 58 7.44 -21.91 -1.23
C PRO A 58 8.08 -20.53 -1.30
N GLY A 59 8.99 -20.37 -2.26
CA GLY A 59 9.31 -19.06 -2.81
C GLY A 59 8.22 -18.57 -3.78
N GLY A 60 8.44 -17.40 -4.38
CA GLY A 60 7.61 -16.87 -5.45
C GLY A 60 7.76 -17.66 -6.76
N TRP A 61 6.73 -17.59 -7.62
CA TRP A 61 6.84 -18.04 -9.01
C TRP A 61 7.73 -17.07 -9.80
N THR A 62 8.68 -17.60 -10.55
CA THR A 62 9.67 -16.81 -11.30
C THR A 62 9.83 -17.33 -12.73
N SER A 63 10.19 -16.44 -13.66
CA SER A 63 10.35 -16.75 -15.09
C SER A 63 11.46 -15.95 -15.76
N GLY A 64 11.97 -16.46 -16.89
CA GLY A 64 12.91 -15.73 -17.75
C GLY A 64 14.20 -15.34 -17.02
N ASN A 65 14.44 -14.03 -16.91
CA ASN A 65 15.65 -13.45 -16.29
C ASN A 65 15.44 -13.03 -14.82
N GLU A 66 14.28 -13.30 -14.24
CA GLU A 66 14.05 -13.03 -12.81
C GLU A 66 14.98 -13.89 -11.96
N LEU A 67 15.51 -13.33 -10.87
CA LEU A 67 16.28 -14.09 -9.90
C LEU A 67 15.37 -15.16 -9.28
N ALA A 68 15.88 -16.40 -9.18
CA ALA A 68 15.16 -17.47 -8.51
C ALA A 68 14.73 -17.06 -7.08
N SER A 69 13.42 -17.13 -6.81
CA SER A 69 12.87 -16.80 -5.50
C SER A 69 12.97 -18.01 -4.57
N LEU A 70 13.73 -17.87 -3.49
CA LEU A 70 13.84 -18.85 -2.42
C LEU A 70 13.20 -18.29 -1.17
N PHE A 71 12.45 -19.12 -0.45
CA PHE A 71 11.92 -18.74 0.86
C PHE A 71 13.05 -18.40 1.83
N SER A 72 12.91 -17.29 2.56
CA SER A 72 13.79 -16.90 3.65
C SER A 72 12.97 -16.68 4.93
N LEU A 73 13.48 -17.14 6.07
CA LEU A 73 12.85 -16.85 7.36
C LEU A 73 12.87 -15.35 7.67
N LEU A 74 13.88 -14.64 7.18
CA LEU A 74 14.04 -13.19 7.35
C LEU A 74 12.99 -12.36 6.61
N ASP A 75 12.31 -12.93 5.62
CA ASP A 75 11.19 -12.26 4.95
C ASP A 75 9.93 -12.20 5.84
N HIS A 76 9.91 -12.97 6.94
CA HIS A 76 8.73 -13.20 7.76
C HIS A 76 8.94 -13.00 9.26
N TYR A 77 10.18 -13.08 9.73
CA TYR A 77 10.55 -12.96 11.13
C TYR A 77 11.76 -12.04 11.27
N ASP A 78 11.77 -11.22 12.32
CA ASP A 78 12.95 -10.46 12.68
C ASP A 78 14.08 -11.41 13.10
N GLU A 79 15.33 -11.12 12.71
CA GLU A 79 16.52 -11.93 13.06
C GLU A 79 16.57 -12.29 14.55
N ALA A 80 16.21 -11.33 15.42
CA ALA A 80 16.22 -11.49 16.87
C ALA A 80 15.20 -12.51 17.42
N GLN A 81 14.25 -12.97 16.59
CA GLN A 81 13.24 -13.97 16.96
C GLN A 81 13.60 -15.39 16.47
N LEU A 82 14.67 -15.52 15.68
CA LEU A 82 15.08 -16.80 15.11
C LEU A 82 16.21 -17.42 15.96
N PRO A 83 16.12 -18.71 16.30
CA PRO A 83 17.27 -19.47 16.79
C PRO A 83 18.45 -19.39 15.83
N ASP A 84 19.68 -19.42 16.35
CA ASP A 84 20.92 -19.33 15.56
C ASP A 84 21.04 -20.43 14.48
N ASP A 85 20.33 -21.55 14.65
CA ASP A 85 20.29 -22.71 13.74
C ASP A 85 18.98 -22.85 12.96
N ALA A 86 18.10 -21.84 13.02
CA ALA A 86 16.76 -21.92 12.42
C ALA A 86 16.76 -21.98 10.89
N ASP A 87 17.76 -21.39 10.24
CA ASP A 87 17.91 -21.43 8.77
C ASP A 87 19.05 -22.38 8.36
N PRO A 88 18.75 -23.53 7.74
CA PRO A 88 19.78 -24.48 7.34
C PRO A 88 20.72 -23.90 6.28
N GLU A 89 22.03 -24.07 6.49
CA GLU A 89 23.05 -23.72 5.49
C GLU A 89 22.96 -24.61 4.23
N TYR A 90 22.49 -25.85 4.41
CA TYR A 90 22.32 -26.84 3.35
C TYR A 90 20.99 -27.57 3.46
N PHE A 91 20.42 -27.91 2.31
CA PHE A 91 19.22 -28.73 2.18
C PHE A 91 19.57 -30.08 1.56
N GLU A 92 19.05 -31.17 2.11
CA GLU A 92 19.25 -32.51 1.55
C GLU A 92 18.28 -32.84 0.40
N ARG A 93 17.17 -32.09 0.35
CA ARG A 93 16.13 -32.21 -0.67
C ARG A 93 15.44 -30.87 -0.92
N PHE A 94 14.87 -30.71 -2.10
CA PHE A 94 13.98 -29.58 -2.42
C PHE A 94 13.06 -29.97 -3.58
N ILE A 95 12.01 -29.18 -3.78
CA ILE A 95 11.06 -29.37 -4.87
C ILE A 95 11.09 -28.15 -5.78
N ILE A 96 11.01 -28.38 -7.09
CA ILE A 96 10.71 -27.34 -8.07
C ILE A 96 9.39 -27.71 -8.75
N TYR A 97 8.37 -26.85 -8.61
CA TYR A 97 7.20 -26.91 -9.48
C TYR A 97 7.44 -26.10 -10.74
N VAL A 98 6.98 -26.64 -11.87
CA VAL A 98 7.08 -26.04 -13.18
C VAL A 98 5.68 -26.02 -13.80
N ARG A 99 5.26 -24.86 -14.31
CA ARG A 99 4.03 -24.72 -15.11
C ARG A 99 4.31 -23.84 -16.32
N ASP A 100 3.46 -23.93 -17.35
CA ASP A 100 3.52 -22.96 -18.44
C ASP A 100 3.31 -21.56 -17.89
N ALA A 101 4.03 -20.58 -18.44
CA ALA A 101 3.78 -19.19 -18.12
C ALA A 101 2.31 -18.90 -18.50
N PRO A 102 1.50 -18.30 -17.59
CA PRO A 102 0.14 -17.92 -17.92
C PRO A 102 0.19 -17.02 -19.15
N LEU A 103 -0.71 -17.27 -20.09
CA LEU A 103 -0.85 -16.41 -21.25
C LEU A 103 -1.11 -14.98 -20.76
N ASP A 104 -0.49 -13.99 -21.40
CA ASP A 104 -0.78 -12.57 -21.15
C ASP A 104 -2.18 -12.16 -21.63
N ALA A 105 -3.13 -13.10 -21.68
CA ALA A 105 -4.50 -12.95 -22.16
C ALA A 105 -5.49 -13.80 -21.36
N GLY A 106 -6.67 -13.24 -21.09
CA GLY A 106 -7.72 -13.90 -20.29
C GLY A 106 -8.95 -14.31 -21.11
N GLY A 107 -9.59 -15.41 -20.68
CA GLY A 107 -10.84 -15.94 -21.23
C GLY A 107 -11.32 -17.17 -20.45
N CYS A 108 -12.59 -17.25 -20.04
CA CYS A 108 -13.05 -18.28 -19.09
C CYS A 108 -13.71 -19.52 -19.72
N ASN A 109 -13.88 -19.61 -21.04
CA ASN A 109 -14.86 -20.57 -21.60
C ASN A 109 -14.40 -21.31 -22.88
N GLY A 110 -13.25 -20.97 -23.45
CA GLY A 110 -12.71 -21.62 -24.67
C GLY A 110 -13.53 -21.44 -25.96
N LYS A 111 -14.82 -21.04 -25.87
CA LYS A 111 -15.70 -20.76 -27.02
C LYS A 111 -15.61 -19.30 -27.47
N LEU A 112 -16.10 -18.40 -26.62
CA LEU A 112 -16.24 -16.98 -26.97
C LEU A 112 -15.45 -16.06 -26.04
N ASN A 113 -14.87 -16.56 -24.94
CA ASN A 113 -14.02 -15.78 -24.03
C ASN A 113 -14.59 -14.40 -23.64
N ASP A 114 -15.87 -14.37 -23.25
CA ASP A 114 -16.63 -13.13 -22.94
C ASP A 114 -16.62 -12.74 -21.46
N CYS A 115 -15.85 -13.42 -20.62
CA CYS A 115 -15.83 -13.16 -19.17
C CYS A 115 -15.54 -11.69 -18.83
N LEU A 116 -14.66 -11.02 -19.58
CA LEU A 116 -14.39 -9.59 -19.40
C LEU A 116 -15.64 -8.74 -19.70
N TYR A 117 -16.38 -9.07 -20.75
CA TYR A 117 -17.62 -8.39 -21.09
C TYR A 117 -18.67 -8.59 -19.99
N GLU A 118 -18.83 -9.80 -19.47
CA GLU A 118 -19.77 -10.05 -18.37
C GLU A 118 -19.39 -9.27 -17.11
N CYS A 119 -18.10 -9.13 -16.79
CA CYS A 119 -17.64 -8.26 -15.72
C CYS A 119 -18.00 -6.78 -15.97
N LEU A 120 -17.79 -6.27 -17.18
CA LEU A 120 -18.15 -4.90 -17.55
C LEU A 120 -19.67 -4.68 -17.46
N LYS A 121 -20.46 -5.63 -17.95
CA LYS A 121 -21.93 -5.62 -17.86
C LYS A 121 -22.40 -5.56 -16.41
N TYR A 122 -21.77 -6.33 -15.53
CA TYR A 122 -22.05 -6.26 -14.10
C TYR A 122 -21.78 -4.87 -13.52
N ILE A 123 -20.65 -4.24 -13.85
CA ILE A 123 -20.29 -2.88 -13.40
C ILE A 123 -21.35 -1.85 -13.80
N TYR A 124 -21.84 -1.90 -15.05
CA TYR A 124 -22.84 -0.93 -15.51
C TYR A 124 -24.24 -1.20 -14.95
N SER A 125 -24.52 -2.43 -14.53
CA SER A 125 -25.80 -2.96 -13.99
C SER A 125 -27.01 -2.85 -14.94
N ILE A 126 -27.15 -1.74 -15.67
CA ILE A 126 -28.23 -1.42 -16.62
C ILE A 126 -27.61 -1.19 -18.00
N PHE A 127 -28.12 -1.89 -19.01
CA PHE A 127 -27.65 -1.79 -20.41
C PHE A 127 -27.62 -0.35 -20.94
N SER A 128 -28.58 0.50 -20.55
CA SER A 128 -28.63 1.91 -21.01
C SER A 128 -27.46 2.77 -20.53
N LYS A 129 -26.72 2.33 -19.49
CA LYS A 129 -25.52 3.03 -19.00
C LYS A 129 -24.24 2.52 -19.67
N MET A 130 -24.33 1.42 -20.41
CA MET A 130 -23.17 0.84 -21.09
C MET A 130 -22.81 1.66 -22.33
N PRO A 131 -21.53 1.99 -22.55
CA PRO A 131 -21.11 2.68 -23.75
C PRO A 131 -21.45 1.89 -25.02
N LYS A 132 -21.93 2.56 -26.07
CA LYS A 132 -22.26 1.94 -27.37
C LYS A 132 -21.09 1.14 -27.97
N SER A 133 -19.86 1.55 -27.69
CA SER A 133 -18.61 0.88 -28.07
C SER A 133 -18.45 -0.54 -27.50
N ILE A 134 -19.15 -0.86 -26.41
CA ILE A 134 -19.08 -2.16 -25.74
C ILE A 134 -20.46 -2.75 -25.46
N GLU A 135 -21.52 -2.26 -26.13
CA GLU A 135 -22.91 -2.68 -25.88
C GLU A 135 -23.17 -4.16 -26.18
N LYS A 136 -22.36 -4.76 -27.06
CA LYS A 136 -22.42 -6.18 -27.39
C LYS A 136 -21.07 -6.85 -27.13
N PRO A 137 -21.06 -8.13 -26.74
CA PRO A 137 -19.82 -8.84 -26.40
C PRO A 137 -18.82 -8.91 -27.56
N GLU A 138 -19.29 -8.96 -28.81
CA GLU A 138 -18.45 -8.95 -30.00
C GLU A 138 -17.74 -7.61 -30.25
N TYR A 139 -18.25 -6.49 -29.75
CA TYR A 139 -17.74 -5.16 -30.09
C TYR A 139 -16.36 -4.89 -29.51
N ILE A 140 -16.08 -5.36 -28.29
CA ILE A 140 -14.76 -5.23 -27.67
C ILE A 140 -13.71 -5.88 -28.57
N LYS A 141 -13.92 -7.14 -28.96
CA LYS A 141 -12.96 -7.88 -29.77
C LYS A 141 -12.81 -7.30 -31.17
N LYS A 142 -13.92 -6.90 -31.79
CA LYS A 142 -13.89 -6.21 -33.09
C LYS A 142 -13.07 -4.91 -33.01
N ALA A 143 -13.26 -4.11 -31.96
CA ALA A 143 -12.52 -2.87 -31.77
C ALA A 143 -11.03 -3.10 -31.47
N LEU A 144 -10.69 -4.23 -30.84
CA LEU A 144 -9.31 -4.66 -30.60
C LEU A 144 -8.65 -5.32 -31.82
N GLY A 145 -9.40 -5.65 -32.88
CA GLY A 145 -8.89 -6.39 -34.03
C GLY A 145 -8.66 -7.88 -33.74
N LEU A 146 -9.37 -8.44 -32.76
CA LEU A 146 -9.26 -9.83 -32.33
C LEU A 146 -10.39 -10.68 -32.92
N ASN A 147 -10.10 -11.97 -33.15
CA ASN A 147 -11.12 -12.96 -33.48
C ASN A 147 -12.15 -13.09 -32.35
N ARG A 148 -13.38 -13.48 -32.70
CA ARG A 148 -14.50 -13.51 -31.76
C ARG A 148 -14.30 -14.46 -30.58
N ASP A 149 -13.57 -15.53 -30.77
CA ASP A 149 -13.20 -16.55 -29.79
C ASP A 149 -11.88 -16.24 -29.07
N ALA A 150 -11.05 -15.33 -29.57
CA ALA A 150 -9.72 -15.07 -29.00
C ALA A 150 -9.79 -14.57 -27.54
N PRO A 151 -8.90 -15.01 -26.65
CA PRO A 151 -8.73 -14.39 -25.34
C PRO A 151 -8.25 -12.94 -25.51
N ILE A 152 -8.46 -12.10 -24.48
CA ILE A 152 -8.09 -10.68 -24.56
C ILE A 152 -6.76 -10.46 -23.83
N PRO A 153 -5.70 -10.02 -24.54
CA PRO A 153 -4.43 -9.63 -23.94
C PRO A 153 -4.55 -8.51 -22.89
N VAL A 154 -3.78 -8.62 -21.81
CA VAL A 154 -3.65 -7.59 -20.77
C VAL A 154 -3.08 -6.29 -21.35
N SER A 155 -2.25 -6.37 -22.39
CA SER A 155 -1.72 -5.21 -23.12
C SER A 155 -2.81 -4.34 -23.77
N TYR A 156 -3.99 -4.90 -24.07
CA TYR A 156 -5.12 -4.13 -24.62
C TYR A 156 -5.97 -3.44 -23.58
N MET A 157 -5.71 -3.62 -22.29
CA MET A 157 -6.58 -3.06 -21.26
C MET A 157 -6.63 -1.52 -21.28
N ASP A 158 -5.56 -0.81 -21.68
CA ASP A 158 -5.60 0.65 -21.87
C ASP A 158 -6.67 1.04 -22.90
N LYS A 159 -6.81 0.26 -23.99
CA LYS A 159 -7.82 0.46 -25.04
C LYS A 159 -9.20 0.00 -24.59
N VAL A 160 -9.31 -1.09 -23.82
CA VAL A 160 -10.59 -1.53 -23.22
C VAL A 160 -11.15 -0.46 -22.29
N GLU A 161 -10.32 0.17 -21.45
CA GLU A 161 -10.74 1.26 -20.58
C GLU A 161 -11.26 2.48 -21.37
N GLN A 162 -10.65 2.80 -22.52
CA GLN A 162 -11.15 3.84 -23.42
C GLN A 162 -12.53 3.48 -24.00
N LEU A 163 -12.70 2.24 -24.46
CA LEU A 163 -13.97 1.75 -24.99
C LEU A 163 -15.07 1.70 -23.91
N ALA A 164 -14.70 1.34 -22.68
CA ALA A 164 -15.60 1.24 -21.53
C ALA A 164 -15.76 2.58 -20.80
N GLY A 165 -15.91 3.69 -21.54
CA GLY A 165 -16.31 4.96 -20.95
C GLY A 165 -15.37 5.50 -19.86
N SER A 166 -14.07 5.23 -19.96
CA SER A 166 -13.03 5.70 -19.02
C SER A 166 -13.04 5.06 -17.63
N LEU A 167 -13.50 3.80 -17.52
CA LEU A 167 -13.27 3.00 -16.32
C LEU A 167 -11.77 2.79 -16.05
N ALA A 168 -11.39 2.66 -14.77
CA ALA A 168 -10.07 2.20 -14.35
C ALA A 168 -10.16 0.69 -14.03
N LEU A 169 -9.47 -0.15 -14.81
CA LEU A 169 -9.54 -1.61 -14.67
C LEU A 169 -8.23 -2.16 -14.12
N ASN A 170 -8.26 -2.69 -12.90
CA ASN A 170 -7.14 -3.42 -12.33
C ASN A 170 -7.31 -4.91 -12.63
N ILE A 171 -6.26 -5.55 -13.11
CA ILE A 171 -6.16 -7.00 -13.30
C ILE A 171 -5.23 -7.54 -12.22
N VAL A 172 -5.68 -8.56 -11.49
CA VAL A 172 -4.91 -9.21 -10.43
C VAL A 172 -5.12 -10.72 -10.54
N GLY A 173 -4.08 -11.51 -10.29
CA GLY A 173 -4.10 -12.96 -10.42
C GLY A 173 -2.75 -13.47 -10.90
N ASP A 174 -2.76 -14.27 -11.97
CA ASP A 174 -1.54 -14.74 -12.63
C ASP A 174 -0.64 -13.59 -13.16
N ILE A 175 -1.27 -12.45 -13.47
CA ILE A 175 -0.65 -11.20 -13.89
C ILE A 175 -1.30 -10.07 -13.11
N THR A 176 -0.50 -9.08 -12.71
CA THR A 176 -1.00 -7.84 -12.12
C THR A 176 -0.80 -6.67 -13.09
N ARG A 177 -1.88 -5.99 -13.43
CA ARG A 177 -1.88 -4.70 -14.13
C ARG A 177 -2.75 -3.73 -13.36
N ILE A 178 -2.17 -2.62 -12.92
CA ILE A 178 -2.92 -1.51 -12.33
C ILE A 178 -3.23 -0.49 -13.43
N SER A 179 -4.46 0.01 -13.43
CA SER A 179 -4.89 1.05 -14.38
C SER A 179 -4.09 2.33 -14.19
N LYS A 180 -3.61 2.91 -15.30
CA LYS A 180 -2.92 4.21 -15.30
C LYS A 180 -3.86 5.41 -15.15
N ARG A 181 -5.17 5.18 -15.16
CA ARG A 181 -6.19 6.23 -15.02
C ARG A 181 -6.34 6.74 -13.60
N VAL A 182 -5.96 5.94 -12.61
CA VAL A 182 -5.78 6.42 -11.23
C VAL A 182 -4.35 6.93 -11.14
N PRO A 183 -4.13 8.26 -11.07
CA PRO A 183 -2.78 8.81 -10.98
C PRO A 183 -2.07 8.31 -9.73
N ALA A 184 -0.80 7.95 -9.89
CA ALA A 184 0.09 7.67 -8.78
C ALA A 184 0.36 8.96 -7.97
N ASN A 185 0.83 8.79 -6.73
CA ASN A 185 1.34 9.91 -5.96
C ASN A 185 2.67 10.39 -6.56
N ASP A 186 2.80 11.69 -6.80
CA ASP A 186 4.06 12.29 -7.26
C ASP A 186 5.15 12.09 -6.19
N PRO A 187 6.44 12.01 -6.59
CA PRO A 187 7.55 12.11 -5.66
C PRO A 187 7.39 13.33 -4.74
N LEU A 188 7.82 13.20 -3.49
CA LEU A 188 7.70 14.27 -2.53
C LEU A 188 8.95 15.17 -2.59
N ASP A 189 8.74 16.45 -2.92
CA ASP A 189 9.81 17.44 -2.88
C ASP A 189 10.26 17.69 -1.42
N PRO A 190 11.57 17.85 -1.12
CA PRO A 190 12.05 18.04 0.25
C PRO A 190 11.44 19.23 1.00
N ILE A 191 11.23 20.38 0.31
CA ILE A 191 10.65 21.58 0.94
C ILE A 191 9.15 21.34 1.19
N GLU A 192 8.47 20.73 0.23
CA GLU A 192 7.08 20.29 0.41
C GLU A 192 6.93 19.30 1.57
N ALA A 193 7.89 18.37 1.71
CA ALA A 193 7.92 17.36 2.77
C ALA A 193 8.04 18.00 4.16
N GLU A 194 8.91 19.00 4.30
CA GLU A 194 9.06 19.76 5.55
C GLU A 194 7.75 20.44 5.92
N TRP A 195 7.12 21.17 4.99
CA TRP A 195 5.84 21.85 5.22
C TRP A 195 4.70 20.89 5.59
N ILE A 196 4.64 19.72 4.93
CA ILE A 196 3.67 18.68 5.27
C ILE A 196 3.95 18.13 6.66
N SER A 197 5.21 17.86 6.98
CA SER A 197 5.60 17.37 8.31
C SER A 197 5.20 18.38 9.37
N ASP A 198 5.46 19.66 9.20
CA ASP A 198 5.10 20.68 10.19
C ASP A 198 3.58 20.85 10.31
N ALA A 199 2.84 20.70 9.22
CA ALA A 199 1.38 20.75 9.23
C ALA A 199 0.72 19.48 9.84
N MET A 200 1.46 18.38 9.99
CA MET A 200 1.00 17.14 10.65
C MET A 200 0.97 17.27 12.17
N MET A 201 0.06 18.11 12.65
CA MET A 201 -0.26 18.28 14.06
C MET A 201 -1.19 17.17 14.55
N GLY A 202 -0.99 16.73 15.80
CA GLY A 202 -1.80 15.68 16.42
C GLY A 202 -3.27 16.06 16.66
N GLY A 203 -3.95 15.25 17.48
CA GLY A 203 -5.30 15.52 17.95
C GLY A 203 -5.37 16.79 18.80
N LEU A 204 -6.57 17.39 18.90
CA LEU A 204 -6.84 18.43 19.89
C LEU A 204 -6.92 17.76 21.26
N ILE A 205 -6.05 18.18 22.17
CA ILE A 205 -6.02 17.69 23.55
C ILE A 205 -6.22 18.88 24.47
N TRP A 206 -7.22 18.79 25.34
CA TRP A 206 -7.43 19.71 26.44
C TRP A 206 -7.86 18.89 27.65
N ALA A 207 -7.28 19.19 28.81
CA ALA A 207 -7.62 18.53 30.06
C ALA A 207 -7.60 19.57 31.19
N ASN A 208 -8.61 19.52 32.05
CA ASN A 208 -8.57 20.16 33.34
C ASN A 208 -8.28 19.09 34.40
N ASN A 209 -7.02 19.02 34.84
CA ASN A 209 -6.54 17.98 35.76
C ASN A 209 -7.15 18.08 37.17
N GLU A 210 -7.77 19.21 37.50
CA GLU A 210 -8.42 19.45 38.80
C GLU A 210 -9.93 19.19 38.75
N TRP A 211 -10.49 18.92 37.58
CA TRP A 211 -11.92 18.74 37.42
C TRP A 211 -12.41 17.49 38.16
N LYS A 212 -13.44 17.68 38.99
CA LYS A 212 -14.12 16.63 39.75
C LYS A 212 -15.62 16.73 39.47
N GLY A 213 -16.21 15.68 38.91
CA GLY A 213 -17.64 15.68 38.59
C GLY A 213 -18.05 14.52 37.69
N TYR A 214 -19.28 14.62 37.17
CA TYR A 214 -19.84 13.67 36.21
C TYR A 214 -19.45 14.03 34.77
N GLY A 215 -18.86 13.08 34.04
CA GLY A 215 -18.31 13.28 32.69
C GLY A 215 -19.06 12.46 31.65
N ARG A 216 -19.22 13.02 30.45
CA ARG A 216 -19.74 12.30 29.28
C ARG A 216 -18.67 12.18 28.22
N GLN A 217 -18.46 10.97 27.72
CA GLN A 217 -17.56 10.70 26.61
C GLN A 217 -18.35 10.60 25.31
N TYR A 218 -17.92 11.36 24.31
CA TYR A 218 -18.36 11.23 22.93
C TYR A 218 -17.19 10.70 22.11
N ASP A 219 -17.40 9.59 21.40
CA ASP A 219 -16.38 8.98 20.55
C ASP A 219 -16.90 8.80 19.12
N ALA A 220 -16.12 9.25 18.15
CA ALA A 220 -16.43 9.07 16.74
C ALA A 220 -15.91 7.71 16.28
N THR A 221 -16.83 6.76 16.08
CA THR A 221 -16.46 5.42 15.62
C THR A 221 -15.75 5.48 14.28
N SER A 222 -14.50 5.04 14.24
CA SER A 222 -13.68 4.97 13.01
C SER A 222 -13.62 6.32 12.28
N LEU A 223 -13.36 7.42 13.00
CA LEU A 223 -13.29 8.79 12.48
C LEU A 223 -12.41 8.92 11.22
N TYR A 224 -11.18 8.44 11.25
CA TYR A 224 -10.28 8.58 10.10
C TYR A 224 -10.72 7.72 8.91
N PRO A 225 -11.07 6.43 9.07
CA PRO A 225 -11.68 5.67 7.98
C PRO A 225 -12.93 6.31 7.37
N SER A 226 -13.80 6.94 8.18
CA SER A 226 -15.00 7.61 7.67
C SER A 226 -14.68 8.86 6.86
N ILE A 227 -13.63 9.60 7.24
CA ILE A 227 -13.11 10.72 6.45
C ILE A 227 -12.45 10.21 5.15
N GLN A 228 -11.65 9.15 5.22
CA GLN A 228 -10.94 8.57 4.07
C GLN A 228 -11.92 8.15 2.96
N GLN A 229 -13.01 7.46 3.29
CA GLN A 229 -14.00 6.99 2.31
C GLN A 229 -14.97 8.07 1.82
N SER A 230 -14.83 9.32 2.26
CA SER A 230 -15.77 10.39 1.89
C SER A 230 -15.33 11.12 0.62
N ASN A 231 -16.18 12.03 0.14
CA ASN A 231 -15.87 12.92 -1.00
C ASN A 231 -14.82 14.01 -0.69
N ALA A 232 -14.07 13.91 0.43
CA ALA A 232 -12.94 14.78 0.64
C ALA A 232 -11.86 14.52 -0.40
N ASN A 233 -11.25 15.58 -0.91
CA ASN A 233 -10.18 15.49 -1.88
C ASN A 233 -8.83 15.49 -1.16
N PHE A 234 -7.97 14.52 -1.49
CA PHE A 234 -6.64 14.40 -0.94
C PHE A 234 -5.58 14.73 -2.00
N PRO A 235 -4.51 15.44 -1.64
CA PRO A 235 -3.46 15.72 -2.60
C PRO A 235 -2.61 14.50 -2.91
N ILE A 236 -2.30 14.35 -4.19
CA ILE A 236 -1.46 13.28 -4.74
C ILE A 236 -0.38 13.84 -5.69
N ARG A 237 -0.43 15.14 -5.99
CA ARG A 237 0.58 15.83 -6.79
C ARG A 237 1.19 16.96 -5.99
N GLN A 238 2.34 17.44 -6.47
CA GLN A 238 3.05 18.55 -5.83
C GLN A 238 2.17 19.79 -5.70
N GLY A 239 2.16 20.39 -4.50
CA GLY A 239 1.48 21.65 -4.25
C GLY A 239 2.24 22.88 -4.79
N LYS A 240 1.56 24.01 -4.85
CA LYS A 240 2.14 25.30 -5.26
C LYS A 240 2.32 26.19 -4.03
N PHE A 241 3.55 26.65 -3.82
CA PHE A 241 3.88 27.66 -2.82
C PHE A 241 3.32 29.02 -3.24
N GLN A 242 2.56 29.65 -2.35
CA GLN A 242 1.88 30.93 -2.60
C GLN A 242 1.96 31.85 -1.38
N ILE A 243 1.72 33.13 -1.63
CA ILE A 243 1.56 34.17 -0.60
C ILE A 243 0.08 34.53 -0.53
N LEU A 244 -0.55 34.18 0.59
CA LEU A 244 -1.90 34.61 0.92
C LEU A 244 -1.84 35.93 1.69
N LYS A 245 -2.74 36.86 1.40
CA LYS A 245 -2.88 38.14 2.11
C LYS A 245 -3.76 38.00 3.36
N ASP A 246 -4.83 37.21 3.23
CA ASP A 246 -5.78 36.90 4.29
C ASP A 246 -6.37 35.49 4.07
N PHE A 247 -7.23 35.05 5.00
CA PHE A 247 -7.98 33.79 4.89
C PHE A 247 -9.36 33.96 4.23
N ILE A 248 -9.75 35.19 3.84
CA ILE A 248 -11.12 35.54 3.41
C ILE A 248 -11.22 35.50 1.88
N ASP A 249 -10.24 36.01 1.14
CA ASP A 249 -10.15 35.92 -0.32
C ASP A 249 -9.45 34.62 -0.76
N HIS A 250 -10.07 33.50 -0.38
CA HIS A 250 -9.56 32.16 -0.62
C HIS A 250 -9.84 31.66 -2.05
N ARG A 251 -10.17 32.53 -3.01
CA ARG A 251 -10.32 32.20 -4.45
C ARG A 251 -11.19 30.95 -4.75
N GLY A 252 -12.16 30.62 -3.89
CA GLY A 252 -13.01 29.43 -4.02
C GLY A 252 -12.39 28.10 -3.52
N TYR A 253 -11.25 28.12 -2.84
CA TYR A 253 -10.67 26.94 -2.18
C TYR A 253 -11.48 26.54 -0.93
N ALA A 254 -11.84 25.26 -0.80
CA ALA A 254 -12.50 24.80 0.42
C ALA A 254 -11.59 25.04 1.65
N LEU A 255 -12.03 25.91 2.56
CA LEU A 255 -11.36 26.14 3.84
C LEU A 255 -11.87 25.11 4.87
N TYR A 256 -10.98 24.25 5.33
CA TYR A 256 -11.28 23.28 6.39
C TYR A 256 -10.21 23.38 7.47
N GLY A 257 -10.60 23.94 8.62
CA GLY A 257 -9.69 24.15 9.73
C GLY A 257 -10.22 25.20 10.70
N LEU A 258 -9.56 25.32 11.84
CA LEU A 258 -9.81 26.38 12.81
C LEU A 258 -8.82 27.51 12.53
N PHE A 259 -9.27 28.59 11.89
CA PHE A 259 -8.43 29.71 11.47
C PHE A 259 -8.44 30.82 12.52
N ARG A 260 -7.73 30.61 13.63
CA ARG A 260 -7.39 31.66 14.60
C ARG A 260 -5.89 31.97 14.51
N ALA A 261 -5.45 32.41 13.33
CA ALA A 261 -4.05 32.68 13.04
C ALA A 261 -3.88 34.02 12.34
N LYS A 262 -2.67 34.60 12.41
CA LYS A 262 -2.24 35.73 11.57
C LYS A 262 -1.23 35.20 10.55
N LEU A 263 -1.40 35.57 9.29
CA LEU A 263 -0.46 35.20 8.24
C LEU A 263 0.83 36.01 8.37
N ILE A 264 1.97 35.35 8.15
CA ILE A 264 3.26 36.02 8.04
C ILE A 264 3.34 36.67 6.66
N GLN A 265 3.69 37.96 6.62
CA GLN A 265 3.74 38.80 5.42
C GLN A 265 5.18 39.34 5.22
N ASP A 266 6.14 38.44 5.01
CA ASP A 266 7.58 38.75 4.86
C ASP A 266 8.05 38.66 3.39
N GLY A 267 7.12 38.55 2.45
CA GLY A 267 7.41 38.37 1.02
C GLY A 267 7.80 36.95 0.62
N LYS A 268 7.83 35.99 1.56
CA LYS A 268 8.03 34.57 1.27
C LYS A 268 6.71 33.81 1.23
N PRO A 269 6.64 32.63 0.58
CA PRO A 269 5.46 31.79 0.63
C PRO A 269 5.01 31.52 2.06
N ASN A 270 3.71 31.66 2.31
CA ASN A 270 3.07 31.38 3.60
C ASN A 270 1.95 30.33 3.49
N ALA A 271 1.74 29.78 2.28
CA ALA A 271 0.77 28.73 2.02
C ALA A 271 1.28 27.75 0.96
N LEU A 272 0.94 26.48 1.15
CA LEU A 272 1.10 25.42 0.16
C LEU A 272 -0.29 24.99 -0.31
N ILE A 273 -0.60 25.27 -1.59
CA ILE A 273 -1.94 25.11 -2.14
C ILE A 273 -1.97 23.99 -3.18
N TYR A 274 -3.01 23.15 -3.09
CA TYR A 274 -3.24 22.05 -4.03
C TYR A 274 -4.46 22.34 -4.89
N ASP A 275 -4.24 22.54 -6.19
CA ASP A 275 -5.29 22.81 -7.16
C ASP A 275 -6.18 21.57 -7.41
N ARG A 276 -7.25 21.73 -8.21
CA ARG A 276 -8.22 20.65 -8.46
C ARG A 276 -7.58 19.42 -9.12
N ASP A 277 -6.66 19.64 -10.06
CA ASP A 277 -5.91 18.63 -10.78
C ASP A 277 -4.83 17.95 -9.91
N ALA A 278 -4.39 18.58 -8.82
CA ALA A 278 -3.42 18.00 -7.88
C ALA A 278 -4.04 17.07 -6.82
N ARG A 279 -5.37 16.90 -6.85
CA ARG A 279 -6.12 16.18 -5.81
C ARG A 279 -7.03 15.12 -6.41
N ILE A 280 -7.33 14.10 -5.61
CA ILE A 280 -8.22 13.01 -5.98
C ILE A 280 -9.21 12.74 -4.83
N PRO A 281 -10.48 12.38 -5.12
CA PRO A 281 -11.45 12.06 -4.07
C PRO A 281 -11.04 10.85 -3.24
N GLY A 282 -11.30 10.92 -1.93
CA GLY A 282 -11.05 9.83 -0.99
C GLY A 282 -11.87 8.58 -1.30
N THR A 283 -13.07 8.72 -1.85
CA THR A 283 -13.86 7.61 -2.40
C THR A 283 -13.12 6.81 -3.47
N VAL A 284 -12.27 7.46 -4.28
CA VAL A 284 -11.49 6.79 -5.33
C VAL A 284 -10.28 6.07 -4.73
N ILE A 285 -9.58 6.67 -3.76
CA ILE A 285 -8.40 6.04 -3.13
C ILE A 285 -8.81 4.92 -2.16
N PHE A 286 -9.80 5.19 -1.30
CA PHE A 286 -10.08 4.40 -0.11
C PHE A 286 -11.45 3.69 -0.14
N GLY A 287 -12.34 4.03 -1.07
CA GLY A 287 -13.74 3.56 -1.06
C GLY A 287 -13.86 2.03 -1.01
N GLU A 288 -13.28 1.33 -1.99
CA GLU A 288 -13.33 -0.14 -2.07
C GLU A 288 -12.62 -0.81 -0.88
N TYR A 289 -11.45 -0.30 -0.50
CA TYR A 289 -10.69 -0.79 0.64
C TYR A 289 -11.51 -0.73 1.93
N VAL A 290 -12.10 0.43 2.20
CA VAL A 290 -12.89 0.66 3.41
C VAL A 290 -14.16 -0.19 3.36
N HIS A 291 -14.88 -0.20 2.22
CA HIS A 291 -16.10 -1.00 2.04
C HIS A 291 -15.85 -2.51 2.26
N PHE A 292 -14.79 -3.05 1.68
CA PHE A 292 -14.39 -4.45 1.86
C PHE A 292 -14.11 -4.79 3.32
N LEU A 293 -13.30 -3.98 4.01
CA LEU A 293 -12.97 -4.24 5.40
C LEU A 293 -14.14 -4.01 6.35
N PHE A 294 -15.08 -3.11 6.03
CA PHE A 294 -16.32 -2.97 6.80
C PHE A 294 -17.19 -4.23 6.73
N LYS A 295 -17.27 -4.89 5.56
CA LYS A 295 -17.98 -6.18 5.45
C LYS A 295 -17.39 -7.22 6.40
N ILE A 296 -16.06 -7.35 6.44
CA ILE A 296 -15.38 -8.30 7.33
C ILE A 296 -15.52 -7.88 8.80
N LYS A 297 -15.35 -6.59 9.10
CA LYS A 297 -15.53 -6.03 10.45
C LYS A 297 -16.90 -6.39 11.04
N ASN A 298 -17.95 -6.28 10.22
CA ASN A 298 -19.33 -6.52 10.64
C ASN A 298 -19.67 -8.01 10.81
N GLN A 299 -18.87 -8.94 10.29
CA GLN A 299 -19.01 -10.38 10.57
C GLN A 299 -18.57 -10.74 12.00
N GLY A 300 -17.81 -9.86 12.68
CA GLY A 300 -17.35 -10.09 14.05
C GLY A 300 -16.19 -11.10 14.15
N GLY A 301 -15.97 -11.62 15.35
CA GLY A 301 -14.92 -12.62 15.63
C GLY A 301 -13.48 -12.08 15.44
N VAL A 302 -12.54 -13.01 15.22
CA VAL A 302 -11.12 -12.69 15.01
C VAL A 302 -10.93 -11.85 13.75
N ALA A 303 -11.55 -12.26 12.64
CA ALA A 303 -11.48 -11.55 11.37
C ALA A 303 -11.98 -10.11 11.50
N GLY A 304 -13.10 -9.89 12.21
CA GLY A 304 -13.62 -8.55 12.42
C GLY A 304 -12.70 -7.65 13.25
N ARG A 305 -12.03 -8.20 14.27
CA ARG A 305 -11.02 -7.46 15.06
C ARG A 305 -9.80 -7.09 14.22
N VAL A 306 -9.32 -8.01 13.39
CA VAL A 306 -8.20 -7.75 12.46
C VAL A 306 -8.60 -6.66 11.46
N ALA A 307 -9.78 -6.77 10.83
CA ALA A 307 -10.28 -5.76 9.89
C ALA A 307 -10.39 -4.38 10.54
N LYS A 308 -10.89 -4.28 11.78
CA LYS A 308 -10.92 -3.02 12.54
C LYS A 308 -9.52 -2.45 12.76
N ARG A 309 -8.55 -3.28 13.12
CA ARG A 309 -7.15 -2.85 13.31
C ARG A 309 -6.57 -2.30 12.02
N VAL A 310 -6.71 -3.05 10.92
CA VAL A 310 -6.21 -2.69 9.58
C VAL A 310 -6.84 -1.39 9.07
N LEU A 311 -8.16 -1.22 9.24
CA LEU A 311 -8.85 0.05 8.94
C LEU A 311 -8.24 1.24 9.71
N ASN A 312 -8.02 1.08 11.01
CA ASN A 312 -7.58 2.17 11.87
C ASN A 312 -6.09 2.52 11.71
N THR A 313 -5.25 1.59 11.25
CA THR A 313 -3.80 1.81 11.11
C THR A 313 -3.37 2.27 9.72
N LEU A 314 -4.22 2.13 8.69
CA LEU A 314 -3.82 2.41 7.30
C LEU A 314 -3.25 3.82 7.13
N TRP A 315 -3.99 4.85 7.53
CA TRP A 315 -3.56 6.23 7.30
C TRP A 315 -2.23 6.54 8.01
N GLY A 316 -2.01 5.95 9.19
CA GLY A 316 -0.78 6.10 9.96
C GLY A 316 0.41 5.47 9.25
N ALA A 317 0.22 4.31 8.63
CA ALA A 317 1.25 3.66 7.81
C ALA A 317 1.56 4.46 6.53
N LEU A 318 0.51 4.92 5.84
CA LEU A 318 0.63 5.71 4.60
C LEU A 318 1.37 7.04 4.80
N CYS A 319 1.25 7.62 5.99
CA CYS A 319 1.83 8.93 6.32
C CYS A 319 2.95 8.82 7.36
N GLN A 320 3.53 7.63 7.56
CA GLN A 320 4.46 7.37 8.65
C GLN A 320 5.70 8.27 8.54
N ARG A 321 5.97 9.08 9.58
CA ARG A 321 7.22 9.83 9.70
C ARG A 321 8.39 8.87 9.89
N LYS A 322 9.48 9.15 9.18
CA LYS A 322 10.76 8.46 9.35
C LYS A 322 11.51 9.10 10.50
N ARG A 323 11.47 8.45 11.66
CA ARG A 323 12.16 8.88 12.89
C ARG A 323 13.30 7.92 13.18
N ASN A 324 14.48 8.46 13.46
CA ASN A 324 15.62 7.71 13.92
C ASN A 324 15.73 7.85 15.44
N TYR A 325 16.00 6.75 16.13
CA TYR A 325 16.14 6.75 17.57
C TYR A 325 17.55 6.32 17.95
N LYS A 326 18.15 7.00 18.92
CA LYS A 326 19.37 6.55 19.58
C LYS A 326 19.19 6.64 21.09
N THR A 327 19.52 5.57 21.79
CA THR A 327 19.45 5.52 23.25
C THR A 327 20.83 5.79 23.82
N LEU A 328 20.92 6.74 24.75
CA LEU A 328 22.10 6.95 25.60
C LEU A 328 21.82 6.38 26.98
N THR A 329 22.87 5.83 27.57
CA THR A 329 22.90 5.21 28.88
C THR A 329 24.05 5.83 29.69
N THR A 330 23.95 5.84 31.02
CA THR A 330 24.93 6.48 31.92
C THR A 330 26.32 5.85 31.89
N ASP A 331 26.46 4.63 31.36
CA ASP A 331 27.72 3.90 31.16
C ASP A 331 28.51 4.35 29.91
N GLN A 332 27.92 5.17 29.03
CA GLN A 332 28.62 5.68 27.85
C GLN A 332 29.56 6.84 28.21
N THR A 333 30.87 6.63 28.04
CA THR A 333 31.93 7.57 28.42
C THR A 333 32.38 8.52 27.30
N GLY A 334 31.93 8.30 26.06
CA GLY A 334 32.32 9.10 24.89
C GLY A 334 31.29 10.16 24.49
N PRO A 335 31.70 11.30 23.89
CA PRO A 335 30.77 12.30 23.39
C PRO A 335 29.91 11.73 22.26
N PHE A 336 28.59 11.84 22.41
CA PHE A 336 27.65 11.39 21.40
C PHE A 336 27.71 12.26 20.15
N LYS A 337 27.90 11.62 18.98
CA LYS A 337 27.85 12.31 17.69
C LYS A 337 26.43 12.31 17.12
N PHE A 338 25.91 13.51 16.94
CA PHE A 338 24.67 13.75 16.23
C PHE A 338 24.75 13.20 14.80
N PRO A 339 23.71 12.51 14.31
CA PRO A 339 23.67 12.11 12.91
C PRO A 339 23.73 13.35 12.02
N GLU A 340 24.67 13.38 11.08
CA GLU A 340 24.82 14.51 10.16
C GLU A 340 23.55 14.67 9.31
N GLY A 341 23.17 15.93 9.02
CA GLY A 341 21.96 16.25 8.25
C GLY A 341 20.64 15.92 8.95
N HIS A 342 20.64 15.60 10.25
CA HIS A 342 19.42 15.35 11.03
C HIS A 342 19.18 16.44 12.07
N THR A 343 17.90 16.73 12.29
CA THR A 343 17.42 17.60 13.37
C THR A 343 17.04 16.74 14.57
N LEU A 344 17.45 17.16 15.77
CA LEU A 344 16.97 16.59 17.03
C LEU A 344 15.55 17.07 17.31
N ASP A 345 14.58 16.16 17.29
CA ASP A 345 13.17 16.46 17.54
C ASP A 345 12.83 16.46 19.04
N SER A 346 13.30 15.44 19.76
CA SER A 346 12.94 15.23 21.16
C SER A 346 13.98 14.40 21.92
N ILE A 347 13.99 14.58 23.24
CA ILE A 347 14.73 13.76 24.19
C ILE A 347 13.71 13.18 25.15
N ILE A 348 13.63 11.85 25.21
CA ILE A 348 12.63 11.12 25.99
C ILE A 348 13.36 10.30 27.07
N PRO A 349 13.17 10.59 28.37
CA PRO A 349 13.74 9.74 29.43
C PRO A 349 13.07 8.35 29.41
N VAL A 350 13.88 7.30 29.47
CA VAL A 350 13.45 5.89 29.52
C VAL A 350 13.97 5.28 30.82
N GLY A 351 13.39 5.69 31.95
CA GLY A 351 13.87 5.32 33.28
C GLY A 351 14.86 6.33 33.87
N SER A 352 15.60 5.92 34.91
CA SER A 352 16.54 6.77 35.64
C SER A 352 17.83 7.05 34.88
N ASP A 353 18.28 6.09 34.06
CA ASP A 353 19.65 6.06 33.53
C ASP A 353 19.72 6.01 32.00
N GLN A 354 18.59 6.25 31.32
CA GLN A 354 18.53 6.19 29.86
C GLN A 354 17.74 7.35 29.25
N TRP A 355 18.24 7.84 28.12
CA TRP A 355 17.58 8.87 27.31
C TRP A 355 17.50 8.42 25.87
N ARG A 356 16.30 8.44 25.31
CA ARG A 356 16.06 8.18 23.89
C ARG A 356 15.98 9.50 23.14
N PHE A 357 16.95 9.72 22.27
CA PHE A 357 17.02 10.85 21.36
C PHE A 357 16.30 10.50 20.06
N GLN A 358 15.40 11.38 19.64
CA GLN A 358 14.65 11.25 18.40
C GLN A 358 15.16 12.24 17.37
N PHE A 359 15.49 11.74 16.18
CA PHE A 359 16.01 12.52 15.07
C PHE A 359 15.15 12.38 13.82
N THR A 360 15.17 13.41 12.99
CA THR A 360 14.55 13.42 11.65
C THR A 360 15.49 14.02 10.64
N ASN A 361 15.50 13.46 9.43
CA ASN A 361 16.17 14.06 8.29
C ASN A 361 15.15 14.96 7.57
N PRO A 362 15.31 16.29 7.57
CA PRO A 362 14.37 17.20 6.90
C PRO A 362 14.25 16.94 5.40
N GLY A 363 15.31 16.45 4.75
CA GLY A 363 15.30 16.09 3.33
C GLY A 363 14.57 14.77 3.03
N ASN A 364 14.27 13.96 4.04
CA ASN A 364 13.50 12.73 3.88
C ASN A 364 12.72 12.37 5.17
N PRO A 365 11.67 13.14 5.52
CA PRO A 365 11.00 13.03 6.81
C PRO A 365 9.96 11.90 6.88
N PHE A 366 9.71 11.17 5.78
CA PHE A 366 8.66 10.15 5.68
C PHE A 366 9.19 8.81 5.21
N LYS A 367 8.60 7.74 5.74
CA LYS A 367 8.69 6.37 5.21
C LYS A 367 7.44 6.01 4.41
N GLY A 368 6.28 6.56 4.81
CA GLY A 368 5.02 6.34 4.12
C GLY A 368 4.97 7.04 2.76
N GLU A 369 4.30 6.42 1.78
CA GLU A 369 4.26 6.89 0.40
C GLU A 369 3.23 8.01 0.15
N TYR A 370 2.33 8.31 1.10
CA TYR A 370 1.24 9.29 0.92
C TYR A 370 1.16 10.34 2.04
N PRO A 371 2.26 11.02 2.42
CA PRO A 371 2.27 11.96 3.53
C PRO A 371 1.40 13.21 3.28
N ARG A 372 1.18 13.59 2.00
CA ARG A 372 0.27 14.67 1.59
C ARG A 372 -1.15 14.53 2.15
N ILE A 373 -1.58 13.31 2.49
CA ILE A 373 -2.92 13.04 3.02
C ILE A 373 -3.08 13.53 4.46
N ALA A 374 -2.02 13.42 5.27
CA ALA A 374 -2.13 13.55 6.71
C ALA A 374 -2.57 14.94 7.21
N PRO A 375 -2.01 16.08 6.75
CA PRO A 375 -2.45 17.40 7.22
C PRO A 375 -3.96 17.61 7.05
N PHE A 376 -4.49 17.15 5.91
CA PHE A 376 -5.89 17.30 5.52
C PHE A 376 -6.80 16.36 6.30
N LEU A 377 -6.38 15.10 6.46
CA LEU A 377 -7.09 14.10 7.26
C LEU A 377 -7.18 14.52 8.74
N LEU A 378 -6.05 14.96 9.31
CA LEU A 378 -5.95 15.40 10.70
C LEU A 378 -6.73 16.69 10.94
N ALA A 379 -6.61 17.69 10.06
CA ALA A 379 -7.37 18.94 10.15
C ALA A 379 -8.89 18.68 10.13
N ARG A 380 -9.36 17.76 9.28
CA ARG A 380 -10.77 17.39 9.22
C ARG A 380 -11.23 16.64 10.47
N GLY A 381 -10.41 15.73 11.00
CA GLY A 381 -10.69 15.09 12.29
C GLY A 381 -10.81 16.10 13.43
N ARG A 382 -9.89 17.08 13.50
CA ARG A 382 -9.96 18.19 14.47
C ARG A 382 -11.22 19.03 14.30
N LYS A 383 -11.60 19.39 13.07
CA LYS A 383 -12.82 20.15 12.79
C LYS A 383 -14.06 19.42 13.28
N ILE A 384 -14.23 18.14 12.89
CA ILE A 384 -15.38 17.31 13.31
C ILE A 384 -15.46 17.23 14.84
N THR A 385 -14.32 16.98 15.50
CA THR A 385 -14.25 16.90 16.96
C THR A 385 -14.63 18.23 17.61
N SER A 386 -14.09 19.35 17.10
CA SER A 386 -14.38 20.69 17.61
C SER A 386 -15.85 21.06 17.44
N GLU A 387 -16.44 20.78 16.28
CA GLU A 387 -17.86 21.05 16.01
C GLU A 387 -18.78 20.19 16.88
N ALA A 388 -18.42 18.93 17.14
CA ALA A 388 -19.18 18.05 18.02
C ALA A 388 -19.16 18.52 19.49
N ILE A 389 -18.04 19.09 19.95
CA ILE A 389 -17.90 19.57 21.34
C ILE A 389 -18.44 21.00 21.51
N GLN A 390 -18.49 21.81 20.46
CA GLN A 390 -18.88 23.22 20.50
C GLN A 390 -20.18 23.51 21.29
N PRO A 391 -21.28 22.72 21.16
CA PRO A 391 -22.52 22.96 21.91
C PRO A 391 -22.41 22.75 23.43
N TYR A 392 -21.31 22.16 23.91
CA TYR A 392 -21.06 21.81 25.31
C TYR A 392 -19.98 22.68 25.95
N LYS A 393 -19.40 23.63 25.22
CA LYS A 393 -18.24 24.41 25.68
C LYS A 393 -18.54 25.28 26.91
N ASP A 394 -19.78 25.75 27.05
CA ASP A 394 -20.22 26.68 28.09
C ASP A 394 -21.19 26.03 29.10
N LYS A 395 -21.29 24.69 29.11
CA LYS A 395 -22.07 23.89 30.07
C LYS A 395 -21.12 23.13 30.98
#